data_AF-A0A109UGL0-F1
#
_entry.id   AF-A0A109UGL0-F1
#
_cell.length_a   1.000
_cell.length_b   1.000
_cell.length_c   1.000
_cell.angle_alpha   90.00
_cell.angle_beta   90.00
_cell.angle_gamma   90.00
#
_symmetry.space_group_name_H-M   'P 1'
#
loop_
_entity.id
_entity.type
_entity.pdbx_description
1 polymer ?
#
loop_
_entity_poly.entity_id
_entity_poly.type
_entity_poly.pdbx_seq_one_letter_code
_entity_poly.pdbx_strand_id
1 'polypeptide(L)'
;MKKKNKVLIGGIAGLVVVLAVLIVVLIDPFKSEEEKVTNKIQSIGGVFYEDFFYPQQVLGLSEAEIAQKLTAFSTEGISVSLEDVNKVMEISDKVSDPIKEVTRDDAKLVCNPSTTIIITPKEPFSKTDYDIRVSLDCK
;
A
#
# COMPACT_ATOMS: atom_id res chain seq x y z
N MET A 1 -11.83 -35.56 -35.79
CA MET A 1 -11.29 -34.18 -35.90
C MET A 1 -11.37 -33.31 -34.62
N LYS A 2 -11.97 -33.75 -33.50
CA LYS A 2 -12.17 -32.88 -32.32
C LYS A 2 -11.02 -32.80 -31.29
N LYS A 3 -10.07 -33.75 -31.28
CA LYS A 3 -8.93 -33.76 -30.33
C LYS A 3 -7.83 -32.72 -30.66
N LYS A 4 -7.56 -32.50 -31.96
CA LYS A 4 -6.50 -31.58 -32.42
C LYS A 4 -6.79 -30.11 -32.04
N ASN A 5 -8.05 -29.68 -32.10
CA ASN A 5 -8.45 -28.31 -31.74
C ASN A 5 -8.34 -28.03 -30.24
N LYS A 6 -8.60 -29.01 -29.36
CA LYS A 6 -8.46 -28.83 -27.91
C LYS A 6 -7.01 -28.67 -27.47
N VAL A 7 -6.09 -29.39 -28.12
CA VAL A 7 -4.64 -29.25 -27.89
C VAL A 7 -4.13 -27.90 -28.40
N LEU A 8 -4.63 -27.44 -29.55
CA LEU A 8 -4.28 -26.13 -30.11
C LEU A 8 -4.76 -24.98 -29.21
N ILE A 9 -6.00 -25.03 -28.72
CA ILE A 9 -6.59 -24.02 -27.83
C ILE A 9 -5.88 -24.01 -26.46
N GLY A 10 -5.56 -25.18 -25.90
CA GLY A 10 -4.79 -25.27 -24.65
C GLY A 10 -3.36 -24.73 -24.80
N GLY A 11 -2.72 -24.96 -25.95
CA GLY A 11 -1.40 -24.41 -26.26
C GLY A 11 -1.40 -22.88 -26.41
N ILE A 12 -2.42 -22.32 -27.07
CA ILE A 12 -2.58 -20.87 -27.21
C ILE A 12 -2.87 -20.22 -25.86
N ALA A 13 -3.77 -20.80 -25.05
CA ALA A 13 -4.08 -20.28 -23.72
C ALA A 13 -2.85 -20.30 -22.80
N GLY A 14 -2.06 -21.39 -22.82
CA GLY A 14 -0.80 -21.46 -22.09
C GLY A 14 0.21 -20.40 -22.54
N LEU A 15 0.32 -20.17 -23.85
CA LEU A 15 1.21 -19.15 -24.40
C LEU A 15 0.81 -17.73 -23.98
N VAL A 16 -0.50 -17.42 -23.97
CA VAL A 16 -1.03 -16.12 -23.53
C VAL A 16 -0.74 -15.89 -22.04
N VAL A 17 -0.89 -16.90 -21.19
CA VAL A 17 -0.55 -16.80 -19.76
C VAL A 17 0.94 -16.57 -19.57
N VAL A 18 1.80 -17.28 -20.31
CA VAL A 18 3.26 -17.09 -20.25
C VAL A 18 3.66 -15.69 -20.73
N LEU A 19 3.04 -15.17 -21.79
CA LEU A 19 3.23 -13.80 -22.26
C LEU A 19 2.77 -12.75 -21.25
N ALA A 20 1.63 -12.96 -20.59
CA ALA A 20 1.14 -12.06 -19.54
C ALA A 20 2.11 -12.02 -18.35
N VAL A 21 2.62 -13.18 -17.91
CA VAL A 21 3.62 -13.25 -16.84
C VAL A 21 4.93 -12.56 -17.27
N LEU A 22 5.39 -12.78 -18.51
CA LEU A 22 6.57 -12.09 -19.04
C LEU A 22 6.38 -10.57 -19.11
N ILE A 23 5.21 -10.10 -19.52
CA ILE A 23 4.91 -8.66 -19.58
C ILE A 23 4.93 -8.06 -18.18
N VAL A 24 4.31 -8.70 -17.19
CA VAL A 24 4.33 -8.23 -15.79
C VAL A 24 5.77 -8.17 -15.25
N VAL A 25 6.58 -9.22 -15.49
CA VAL A 25 7.99 -9.27 -15.08
C VAL A 25 8.84 -8.22 -15.82
N LEU A 26 8.52 -7.89 -17.07
CA LEU A 26 9.25 -6.91 -17.87
C LEU A 26 8.85 -5.46 -17.57
N ILE A 27 7.68 -5.19 -16.97
CA ILE A 27 7.24 -3.83 -16.62
C ILE A 27 7.80 -3.39 -15.25
N ASP A 28 7.96 -4.32 -14.31
CA ASP A 28 8.54 -4.05 -12.98
C ASP A 28 9.90 -3.30 -12.97
N PRO A 29 10.86 -3.57 -13.89
CA PRO A 29 12.12 -2.83 -13.94
C PRO A 29 12.00 -1.40 -14.48
N PHE A 30 10.86 -0.98 -15.04
CA PHE A 30 10.69 0.38 -15.59
C PHE A 30 10.15 1.42 -14.60
N LYS A 31 9.74 1.01 -13.40
CA LYS A 31 9.33 1.95 -12.35
C LYS A 31 10.55 2.67 -11.79
N SER A 32 10.46 3.99 -11.64
CA SER A 32 11.53 4.78 -11.01
C SER A 32 11.74 4.32 -9.56
N GLU A 33 12.96 4.50 -9.03
CA GLU A 33 13.23 4.18 -7.61
C GLU A 33 12.30 4.99 -6.68
N GLU A 34 11.98 6.23 -7.06
CA GLU A 34 10.99 7.08 -6.38
C GLU A 34 9.60 6.45 -6.33
N GLU A 35 9.12 5.87 -7.43
CA GLU A 35 7.82 5.19 -7.47
C GLU A 35 7.84 3.92 -6.62
N LYS A 36 8.93 3.14 -6.63
CA LYS A 36 9.06 1.94 -5.80
C LYS A 36 9.03 2.28 -4.31
N VAL A 37 9.79 3.30 -3.91
CA VAL A 37 9.83 3.79 -2.54
C VAL A 37 8.48 4.38 -2.13
N THR A 38 7.82 5.15 -3.00
CA THR A 38 6.47 5.68 -2.76
C THR A 38 5.47 4.55 -2.51
N ASN A 39 5.44 3.54 -3.39
CA ASN A 39 4.55 2.38 -3.22
C ASN A 39 4.82 1.64 -1.90
N LYS A 40 6.09 1.54 -1.49
CA LYS A 40 6.46 0.89 -0.23
C LYS A 40 6.01 1.71 0.98
N ILE A 41 6.17 3.03 0.95
CA ILE A 41 5.70 3.94 2.00
C ILE A 41 4.16 3.96 2.05
N GLN A 42 3.48 3.89 0.89
CA GLN A 42 2.04 3.73 0.84
C GLN A 42 1.59 2.43 1.49
N SER A 43 2.28 1.31 1.25
CA SER A 43 2.00 0.04 1.90
C SER A 43 2.15 0.13 3.43
N ILE A 44 3.21 0.79 3.92
CA ILE A 44 3.40 1.07 5.36
C ILE A 44 2.22 1.88 5.92
N GLY A 45 1.80 2.93 5.20
CA GLY A 45 0.62 3.73 5.56
C GLY A 45 -0.68 2.92 5.60
N GLY A 46 -0.84 2.00 4.64
CA GLY A 46 -1.99 1.10 4.59
C GLY A 46 -2.04 0.21 5.81
N VAL A 47 -0.92 -0.44 6.17
CA VAL A 47 -0.83 -1.26 7.40
C VAL A 47 -1.14 -0.43 8.65
N PHE A 48 -0.60 0.79 8.75
CA PHE A 48 -0.91 1.68 9.88
C PHE A 48 -2.42 1.99 9.97
N TYR A 49 -3.06 2.34 8.85
CA TYR A 49 -4.49 2.62 8.85
C TYR A 49 -5.31 1.38 9.20
N GLU A 50 -5.03 0.29 8.51
CA GLU A 50 -5.84 -0.92 8.52
C GLU A 50 -5.75 -1.70 9.82
N ASP A 51 -4.54 -1.85 10.35
CA ASP A 51 -4.27 -2.77 11.45
C ASP A 51 -4.13 -2.06 12.80
N PHE A 52 -3.95 -0.73 12.80
CA PHE A 52 -3.85 0.06 14.03
C PHE A 52 -4.94 1.14 14.14
N PHE A 53 -5.01 2.08 13.20
CA PHE A 53 -5.88 3.25 13.35
C PHE A 53 -7.37 2.90 13.25
N TYR A 54 -7.79 2.23 12.18
CA TYR A 54 -9.20 1.95 11.87
C TYR A 54 -9.87 1.10 12.97
N PRO A 55 -9.28 -0.02 13.46
CA PRO A 55 -9.89 -0.81 14.53
C PRO A 55 -10.17 0.00 15.80
N GLN A 56 -9.28 0.93 16.16
CA GLN A 56 -9.47 1.82 17.30
C GLN A 56 -10.60 2.84 17.07
N GLN A 57 -10.85 3.21 15.81
CA GLN A 57 -11.90 4.15 15.49
C GLN A 57 -13.29 3.53 15.52
N VAL A 58 -13.42 2.25 15.14
CA VAL A 58 -14.71 1.60 14.89
C VAL A 58 -15.20 0.69 16.01
N LEU A 59 -14.38 0.41 17.02
CA LEU A 59 -14.72 -0.54 18.09
C LEU A 59 -16.01 -0.14 18.81
N GLY A 60 -17.03 -1.00 18.71
CA GLY A 60 -18.33 -0.81 19.36
C GLY A 60 -19.25 0.22 18.69
N LEU A 61 -18.91 0.71 17.49
CA LEU A 61 -19.71 1.67 16.73
C LEU A 61 -20.54 1.01 15.63
N SER A 62 -21.67 1.63 15.30
CA SER A 62 -22.46 1.34 14.10
C SER A 62 -21.86 1.99 12.85
N GLU A 63 -22.27 1.54 11.66
CA GLU A 63 -21.81 2.11 10.38
C GLU A 63 -22.03 3.63 10.27
N ALA A 64 -23.16 4.12 10.75
CA ALA A 64 -23.46 5.55 10.75
C ALA A 64 -22.51 6.36 11.65
N GLU A 65 -22.16 5.82 12.82
CA GLU A 65 -21.21 6.45 13.75
C GLU A 65 -19.77 6.40 13.20
N ILE A 66 -19.40 5.29 12.55
CA ILE A 66 -18.11 5.16 11.85
C ILE A 66 -17.99 6.23 10.77
N ALA A 67 -19.00 6.37 9.91
CA ALA A 67 -19.02 7.37 8.85
C ALA A 67 -18.92 8.79 9.42
N GLN A 68 -19.68 9.11 10.47
CA GLN A 68 -19.66 10.42 11.12
C GLN A 68 -18.27 10.76 11.70
N LYS A 69 -17.60 9.75 12.28
CA LYS A 69 -16.26 9.89 12.86
C LYS A 69 -15.17 10.03 11.80
N LEU A 70 -15.20 9.19 10.76
CA LEU A 70 -14.16 9.16 9.72
C LEU A 70 -14.28 10.32 8.72
N THR A 71 -15.48 10.89 8.55
CA THR A 71 -15.70 12.11 7.74
C THR A 71 -14.82 13.28 8.18
N ALA A 72 -14.51 13.38 9.48
CA ALA A 72 -13.63 14.43 10.00
C ALA A 72 -12.22 14.40 9.37
N PHE A 73 -11.77 13.22 8.92
CA PHE A 73 -10.48 13.03 8.28
C PHE A 73 -10.54 13.07 6.75
N SER A 74 -11.72 13.13 6.13
CA SER A 74 -11.87 13.10 4.67
C SER A 74 -11.36 14.36 3.96
N THR A 75 -11.17 15.46 4.70
CA THR A 75 -10.67 16.73 4.13
C THR A 75 -9.16 16.89 4.35
N GLU A 76 -8.70 16.81 5.59
CA GLU A 76 -7.29 17.06 5.95
C GLU A 76 -6.42 15.80 5.91
N GLY A 77 -7.04 14.62 6.00
CA GLY A 77 -6.35 13.34 6.12
C GLY A 77 -5.78 13.11 7.53
N ILE A 78 -5.35 11.87 7.75
CA ILE A 78 -4.59 11.44 8.91
C ILE A 78 -3.11 11.55 8.52
N SER A 79 -2.41 12.50 9.14
CA SER A 79 -0.99 12.75 8.88
C SER A 79 -0.12 12.02 9.91
N VAL A 80 0.80 11.19 9.45
CA VAL A 80 1.71 10.41 10.30
C VAL A 80 3.09 10.29 9.64
N SER A 81 4.17 10.36 10.42
CA SER A 81 5.53 10.15 9.89
C SER A 81 5.94 8.67 9.92
N LEU A 82 6.96 8.29 9.13
CA LEU A 82 7.56 6.94 9.23
C LEU A 82 8.07 6.66 10.65
N GLU A 83 8.64 7.67 11.32
CA GLU A 83 9.10 7.55 12.70
C GLU A 83 7.95 7.23 13.67
N ASP A 84 6.80 7.87 13.50
CA ASP A 84 5.62 7.62 14.34
C ASP A 84 5.04 6.24 14.09
N VAL A 85 4.94 5.82 12.82
CA VAL A 85 4.48 4.46 12.46
C VAL A 85 5.40 3.40 13.07
N ASN A 86 6.72 3.62 13.05
CA ASN A 86 7.70 2.68 13.59
C ASN A 86 7.59 2.50 15.13
N LYS A 87 6.97 3.45 15.84
CA LYS A 87 6.76 3.39 17.29
C LYS A 87 5.51 2.59 17.68
N VAL A 88 4.65 2.24 16.72
CA VAL A 88 3.42 1.48 16.97
C VAL A 88 3.76 0.00 17.16
N MET A 89 3.68 -0.48 18.41
CA MET A 89 4.07 -1.85 18.76
C MET A 89 3.21 -2.91 18.07
N GLU A 90 1.91 -2.64 17.92
CA GLU A 90 0.88 -3.56 17.41
C GLU A 90 1.08 -3.96 15.95
N ILE A 91 1.85 -3.18 15.19
CA ILE A 91 2.15 -3.42 13.76
C ILE A 91 3.65 -3.50 13.49
N SER A 92 4.48 -3.45 14.53
CA SER A 92 5.94 -3.35 14.40
C SER A 92 6.56 -4.50 13.60
N ASP A 93 6.00 -5.71 13.70
CA ASP A 93 6.39 -6.91 12.94
C ASP A 93 6.13 -6.78 11.43
N LYS A 94 5.19 -5.92 11.03
CA LYS A 94 4.82 -5.68 9.63
C LYS A 94 5.52 -4.49 9.00
N VAL A 95 5.89 -3.49 9.80
CA VAL A 95 6.38 -2.20 9.28
C VAL A 95 7.86 -1.94 9.55
N SER A 96 8.48 -2.55 10.58
CA SER A 96 9.85 -2.21 10.97
C SER A 96 10.87 -2.46 9.85
N ASP A 97 10.80 -3.62 9.20
CA ASP A 97 11.74 -3.97 8.13
C ASP A 97 11.46 -3.16 6.84
N PRO A 98 10.20 -3.01 6.38
CA PRO A 98 9.89 -2.09 5.29
C PRO A 98 10.34 -0.65 5.51
N ILE A 99 10.24 -0.13 6.75
CA ILE A 99 10.73 1.21 7.10
C ILE A 99 12.26 1.25 7.00
N LYS A 100 12.97 0.29 7.59
CA LYS A 100 14.44 0.22 7.48
C LYS A 100 14.91 0.13 6.04
N GLU A 101 14.19 -0.58 5.18
CA GLU A 101 14.55 -0.69 3.76
C GLU A 101 14.55 0.67 3.04
N VAL A 102 13.67 1.60 3.43
CA VAL A 102 13.58 2.93 2.81
C VAL A 102 14.38 4.01 3.55
N THR A 103 14.82 3.77 4.80
CA THR A 103 15.58 4.76 5.60
C THR A 103 17.07 4.42 5.77
N ARG A 104 17.54 3.28 5.25
CA ARG A 104 18.94 2.84 5.38
C ARG A 104 19.87 3.63 4.45
N ASP A 105 21.08 3.94 4.93
CA ASP A 105 22.06 4.78 4.21
C ASP A 105 22.58 4.17 2.88
N ASP A 106 22.47 2.84 2.72
CA ASP A 106 22.86 2.10 1.52
C ASP A 106 21.71 1.91 0.51
N ALA A 107 20.52 2.44 0.80
CA ALA A 107 19.42 2.46 -0.17
C ALA A 107 19.75 3.43 -1.32
N LYS A 108 19.22 3.13 -2.51
CA LYS A 108 19.38 4.01 -3.69
C LYS A 108 18.68 5.35 -3.54
N LEU A 109 17.64 5.40 -2.71
CA LEU A 109 16.89 6.59 -2.35
C LEU A 109 16.62 6.48 -0.85
N VAL A 110 17.24 7.34 -0.06
CA VAL A 110 17.21 7.28 1.40
C VAL A 110 16.19 8.28 1.91
N CYS A 111 15.09 7.78 2.48
CA CYS A 111 14.04 8.63 3.03
C CYS A 111 14.30 8.99 4.48
N ASN A 112 14.02 10.24 4.81
CA ASN A 112 14.04 10.76 6.17
C ASN A 112 12.92 10.10 6.99
N PRO A 113 13.16 9.66 8.23
CA PRO A 113 12.11 9.21 9.14
C PRO A 113 10.95 10.20 9.32
N SER A 114 11.16 11.50 9.09
CA SER A 114 10.08 12.50 9.08
C SER A 114 9.21 12.51 7.82
N THR A 115 9.51 11.65 6.83
CA THR A 115 8.69 11.47 5.63
C THR A 115 7.24 11.23 6.03
N THR A 116 6.34 12.07 5.52
CA THR A 116 4.96 12.13 5.97
C THR A 116 4.04 11.33 5.05
N ILE A 117 3.19 10.53 5.66
CA ILE A 117 2.12 9.76 5.04
C ILE A 117 0.79 10.43 5.40
N ILE A 118 -0.01 10.76 4.39
CA ILE A 118 -1.33 11.36 4.55
C ILE A 118 -2.37 10.37 4.05
N ILE A 119 -3.23 9.90 4.96
CA ILE A 119 -4.22 8.86 4.70
C ILE A 119 -5.61 9.50 4.75
N THR A 120 -6.37 9.45 3.67
CA THR A 120 -7.68 10.13 3.57
C THR A 120 -8.79 9.08 3.44
N PRO A 121 -9.54 8.80 4.51
CA PRO A 121 -10.71 7.91 4.46
C PRO A 121 -11.77 8.44 3.49
N LYS A 122 -12.37 7.54 2.73
CA LYS A 122 -13.39 7.82 1.73
C LYS A 122 -14.63 6.99 1.99
N GLU A 123 -15.79 7.50 1.58
CA GLU A 123 -17.02 6.71 1.55
C GLU A 123 -16.84 5.44 0.70
N PRO A 124 -17.34 4.27 1.15
CA PRO A 124 -18.25 4.05 2.29
C PRO A 124 -17.57 3.89 3.67
N PHE A 125 -16.33 4.36 3.83
CA PHE A 125 -15.57 4.37 5.07
C PHE A 125 -15.26 2.98 5.63
N SER A 126 -15.08 1.99 4.76
CA SER A 126 -14.57 0.71 5.21
C SER A 126 -13.08 0.78 5.54
N LYS A 127 -12.57 -0.31 6.09
CA LYS A 127 -11.15 -0.51 6.43
C LYS A 127 -10.22 -0.25 5.24
N THR A 128 -10.66 -0.46 3.99
CA THR A 128 -9.85 -0.32 2.78
C THR A 128 -10.23 0.89 1.91
N ASP A 129 -11.23 1.67 2.31
CA ASP A 129 -11.70 2.82 1.53
C ASP A 129 -10.95 4.08 1.94
N TYR A 130 -9.75 4.25 1.38
CA TYR A 130 -8.90 5.40 1.65
C TYR A 130 -7.97 5.70 0.47
N ASP A 131 -7.49 6.94 0.40
CA ASP A 131 -6.32 7.30 -0.40
C ASP A 131 -5.09 7.44 0.49
N ILE A 132 -3.91 7.13 -0.06
CA ILE A 132 -2.63 7.44 0.59
C ILE A 132 -1.80 8.34 -0.31
N ARG A 133 -1.39 9.49 0.23
CA ARG A 133 -0.41 10.39 -0.37
C ARG A 133 0.86 10.38 0.48
N VAL A 134 2.01 10.41 -0.18
CA VAL A 134 3.31 10.45 0.47
C VAL A 134 3.96 11.77 0.12
N SER A 135 4.37 12.53 1.13
CA SER A 135 5.24 13.70 0.96
C SER A 135 6.67 13.22 1.10
N LEU A 136 7.28 12.79 0.00
CA LEU A 136 8.65 12.26 -0.01
C LEU A 136 9.65 13.32 0.47
N ASP A 137 10.40 12.96 1.50
CA ASP A 137 11.59 13.68 1.96
C ASP A 137 12.76 12.70 1.89
N CYS A 138 13.33 12.50 0.69
CA CYS A 138 14.35 11.49 0.43
C CYS A 138 15.54 12.09 -0.36
N LYS A 139 16.72 11.50 -0.22
CA LYS A 139 17.99 11.92 -0.84
C LYS A 139 18.68 10.79 -1.58
#